data_AF-A0A7C5LMH5-F1
#
_entry.id   AF-A0A7C5LMH5-F1
#
_cell.length_a   1.000
_cell.length_b   1.000
_cell.length_c   1.000
_cell.angle_alpha   90.00
_cell.angle_beta   90.00
_cell.angle_gamma   90.00
#
_symmetry.space_group_name_H-M   'P 1'
#
loop_
_entity.id
_entity.type
_entity.pdbx_description
1 polymer ?
#
loop_
_entity_poly.entity_id
_entity_poly.type
_entity_poly.pdbx_seq_one_letter_code
_entity_poly.pdbx_strand_id
1 'polypeptide(L)' 'MFTRELAKVELKRRGWSYRRVAPKLGVTYQHLSEVLNGKRESRRLLRAIAILPHAEEVRSS' A
#
# COMPACT_ATOMS: atom_id res chain seq x y z
N MET A 1 -3.99 -12.89 -9.39
CA MET A 1 -2.71 -12.19 -9.18
C MET A 1 -3.04 -10.82 -8.59
N PHE A 2 -2.45 -10.40 -7.46
CA PHE A 2 -2.75 -9.08 -6.88
C PHE A 2 -2.03 -8.00 -7.71
N THR A 3 -2.79 -7.18 -8.43
CA THR A 3 -2.25 -6.20 -9.39
C THR A 3 -2.06 -4.83 -8.74
N ARG A 4 -1.28 -3.96 -9.39
CA ARG A 4 -1.10 -2.55 -8.98
C ARG A 4 -2.41 -1.76 -8.92
N GLU A 5 -3.32 -2.03 -9.85
CA GLU A 5 -4.65 -1.43 -9.92
C GLU A 5 -5.47 -1.79 -8.68
N LEU A 6 -5.52 -3.09 -8.34
CA LEU A 6 -6.18 -3.56 -7.13
C LEU A 6 -5.55 -2.98 -5.86
N ALA A 7 -4.22 -2.88 -5.81
CA ALA A 7 -3.52 -2.27 -4.68
C ALA A 7 -3.94 -0.80 -4.47
N LYS A 8 -4.11 -0.01 -5.54
CA LYS A 8 -4.60 1.37 -5.45
C LYS A 8 -6.03 1.44 -4.89
N VAL A 9 -6.91 0.59 -5.41
CA VAL A 9 -8.32 0.52 -4.98
C VAL A 9 -8.39 0.12 -3.50
N GLU A 10 -7.63 -0.89 -3.11
CA GLU A 10 -7.66 -1.42 -1.74
C GLU A 10 -7.10 -0.42 -0.73
N LEU A 11 -6.01 0.28 -1.06
CA LEU A 11 -5.50 1.38 -0.21
C LEU A 11 -6.55 2.47 -0.01
N LYS A 12 -7.24 2.88 -1.09
CA LYS A 12 -8.32 3.87 -1.01
C LYS A 12 -9.49 3.38 -0.16
N ARG A 13 -9.95 2.14 -0.40
CA ARG A 13 -11.05 1.50 0.33
C ARG A 13 -10.75 1.38 1.83
N ARG A 14 -9.51 1.05 2.17
CA ARG A 14 -9.05 0.91 3.56
C ARG A 14 -8.70 2.26 4.22
N GLY A 15 -8.88 3.38 3.54
CA GLY A 15 -8.65 4.72 4.08
C GLY A 15 -7.17 5.12 4.19
N TRP A 16 -6.29 4.46 3.46
CA TRP A 16 -4.86 4.73 3.49
C TRP A 16 -4.44 5.81 2.49
N SER A 17 -3.70 6.79 2.99
CA SER A 17 -2.89 7.66 2.13
C SER A 17 -1.49 7.08 1.96
N TYR A 18 -0.87 7.32 0.80
CA TYR A 18 0.44 6.77 0.46
C TYR A 18 1.53 7.18 1.46
N ARG A 19 1.46 8.43 1.96
CA ARG A 19 2.39 8.95 2.98
C ARG A 19 2.26 8.23 4.31
N ARG A 20 1.06 7.81 4.70
CA ARG A 20 0.80 7.13 5.98
C ARG A 20 1.10 5.63 5.91
N VAL A 21 0.84 5.01 4.76
CA VAL A 21 1.02 3.56 4.59
C VAL A 21 2.46 3.16 4.30
N ALA A 22 3.24 4.01 3.61
CA ALA A 22 4.64 3.75 3.32
C ALA A 22 5.46 3.34 4.57
N PRO A 23 5.47 4.11 5.68
CA PRO A 23 6.19 3.70 6.89
C PRO A 23 5.63 2.42 7.53
N LYS A 24 4.31 2.17 7.44
CA LYS A 24 3.70 0.93 7.96
C LYS A 24 4.11 -0.30 7.16
N LEU A 25 4.38 -0.13 5.87
CA LEU A 25 4.91 -1.17 4.99
C LEU A 25 6.44 -1.27 5.04
N GLY A 26 7.12 -0.42 5.83
CA GLY A 26 8.57 -0.39 5.93
C GLY A 26 9.27 0.10 4.67
N VAL A 27 8.60 0.90 3.83
CA VAL A 27 9.14 1.41 2.56
C VAL A 27 9.04 2.92 2.48
N THR A 28 9.80 3.51 1.56
CA THR A 28 9.69 4.94 1.28
C THR A 28 8.44 5.23 0.45
N TYR A 29 7.93 6.47 0.58
CA TYR A 29 6.82 6.95 -0.26
C TYR A 29 7.15 6.82 -1.76
N GLN A 30 8.38 7.16 -2.14
CA GLN A 30 8.83 7.06 -3.53
C GLN A 30 8.77 5.63 -4.02
N HIS A 31 9.28 4.66 -3.25
CA HIS A 31 9.24 3.26 -3.64
C HIS A 31 7.79 2.76 -3.81
N LEU A 32 6.90 3.12 -2.88
CA LEU A 32 5.48 2.80 -2.98
C LEU A 32 4.85 3.40 -4.25
N SER A 33 5.11 4.68 -4.51
CA SER A 33 4.59 5.38 -5.69
C SER A 33 5.10 4.77 -7.00
N GLU A 34 6.39 4.44 -7.09
CA GLU A 34 6.98 3.81 -8.28
C GLU A 34 6.35 2.45 -8.57
N VAL A 35 6.09 1.65 -7.52
CA VAL A 35 5.45 0.33 -7.68
C VAL A 35 4.00 0.46 -8.10
N LEU A 36 3.22 1.32 -7.44
CA LEU A 36 1.81 1.52 -7.77
C LEU A 36 1.61 2.12 -9.17
N ASN A 37 2.55 2.97 -9.62
CA ASN A 37 2.51 3.55 -10.95
C ASN A 37 3.20 2.70 -12.02
N GLY A 38 3.69 1.51 -11.66
CA GLY A 38 4.29 0.58 -12.62
C GLY A 38 5.67 0.97 -13.14
N LYS A 39 6.33 1.96 -12.53
CA LYS A 39 7.74 2.30 -12.79
C LYS A 39 8.69 1.24 -12.23
N ARG A 40 8.23 0.48 -11.23
CA ARG A 40 8.98 -0.61 -10.60
C ARG A 40 8.05 -1.77 -10.31
N GLU A 41 8.57 -2.98 -10.32
CA GLU A 41 7.81 -4.18 -9.94
C GLU A 41 8.24 -4.65 -8.55
N SER A 42 7.27 -4.91 -7.67
CA SER A 42 7.53 -5.50 -6.35
C SER A 42 6.38 -6.38 -5.91
N ARG A 43 6.53 -7.70 -6.12
CA ARG A 43 5.54 -8.69 -5.69
C ARG A 43 5.39 -8.73 -4.17
N ARG A 44 6.47 -8.49 -3.42
CA ARG A 44 6.46 -8.42 -1.96
C ARG A 44 5.60 -7.26 -1.47
N LEU A 45 5.76 -6.07 -2.06
CA LEU A 45 5.01 -4.89 -1.66
C LEU A 45 3.51 -5.04 -1.97
N LEU A 46 3.17 -5.57 -3.14
CA LEU A 46 1.78 -5.83 -3.51
C LEU A 46 1.09 -6.82 -2.55
N ARG A 47 1.79 -7.88 -2.11
CA ARG A 47 1.28 -8.80 -1.08
C ARG A 47 1.11 -8.13 0.27
N ALA A 48 2.05 -7.27 0.67
CA ALA A 48 1.96 -6.54 1.94
C ALA A 48 0.76 -5.59 1.96
N ILE A 49 0.45 -4.93 0.83
CA ILE A 49 -0.77 -4.12 0.68
C ILE A 49 -2.03 -4.98 0.80
N ALA A 50 -2.04 -6.18 0.24
CA ALA A 50 -3.22 -7.06 0.28
C ALA A 50 -3.64 -7.45 1.70
N ILE A 51 -2.70 -7.62 2.62
CA ILE A 51 -2.94 -8.02 4.02
C ILE A 51 -3.01 -6.84 5.01
N LEU A 52 -2.92 -5.60 4.53
CA LEU A 52 -2.89 -4.42 5.38
C LEU A 52 -4.24 -4.17 6.09
N PRO A 53 -4.31 -3.92 7.41
CA PRO A 53 -5.58 -3.60 8.08
C PRO A 53 -6.19 -2.27 7.61
N HIS A 54 -7.40 -1.93 8.04
CA HIS A 54 -7.98 -0.61 7.79
C HIS A 54 -7.21 0.50 8.53
N ALA A 55 -7.14 1.69 7.94
CA ALA A 55 -6.44 2.83 8.52
C ALA A 55 -7.05 3.31 9.85
N GLU A 56 -8.34 3.02 10.06
CA GLU A 56 -9.05 3.31 11.30
C GLU A 56 -8.59 2.38 12.44
N GLU A 57 -8.45 1.08 12.18
CA GLU A 57 -8.01 0.08 13.17
C GLU A 57 -6.62 0.41 13.72
N VAL A 58 -5.71 0.92 12.88
CA VAL A 58 -4.34 1.28 13.27
C VAL A 58 -4.27 2.62 14.03
N ARG A 59 -5.31 3.44 14.02
CA ARG A 59 -5.35 4.69 14.82
C ARG A 59 -5.76 4.44 16.27
N SER A 60 -6.47 3.34 16.53
CA SER A 60 -7.04 3.02 17.84
C SER A 60 -6.15 2.09 18.68
N SER A 61 -4.92 1.80 18.22
CA SER A 61 -3.91 0.97 18.91
C SER A 61 -2.69 1.78 19.32
#